data_AF-A0A9L0QZM0-F1
#
_entry.id   AF-A0A9L0QZM0-F1
#
_cell.length_a   1.000
_cell.length_b   1.000
_cell.length_c   1.000
_cell.angle_alpha   90.00
_cell.angle_beta   90.00
_cell.angle_gamma   90.00
#
_symmetry.space_group_name_H-M   'P 1'
#
loop_
_entity.id
_entity.type
_entity.pdbx_description
1 polymer ?
#
loop_
_entity_poly.entity_id
_entity_poly.type
_entity_poly.pdbx_seq_one_letter_code
_entity_poly.pdbx_strand_id
1 'polypeptide(L)'
;MEALPRTVELFYDVLSPYSWLGFEILCRYKNIWNINLHLRPSLISGIMKDSGNKPPALLPRKAKYLARDIRLLRQHIQVPIQFPKDFFSVILEKGPFPEPWFSPPLVFTDLLS
;
A
#
# COMPACT_ATOMS: atom_id res chain seq x y z
N MET A 1 -24.71 -26.79 -5.33
CA MET A 1 -24.57 -25.73 -4.31
C MET A 1 -23.38 -24.89 -4.72
N GLU A 2 -23.58 -23.62 -5.08
CA GLU A 2 -22.44 -22.71 -5.27
C GLU A 2 -21.70 -22.56 -3.95
N ALA A 3 -20.37 -22.54 -4.00
CA ALA A 3 -19.57 -22.31 -2.81
C ALA A 3 -19.80 -20.88 -2.29
N LEU A 4 -19.91 -20.71 -0.98
CA LEU A 4 -19.98 -19.39 -0.36
C LEU A 4 -18.68 -18.60 -0.64
N PRO A 5 -18.78 -17.28 -0.87
CA PRO A 5 -17.61 -16.43 -1.10
C PRO A 5 -16.66 -16.47 0.10
N ARG A 6 -15.36 -16.53 -0.16
CA ARG A 6 -14.34 -16.51 0.89
C ARG A 6 -14.02 -15.07 1.28
N THR A 7 -14.10 -14.77 2.57
CA THR A 7 -13.72 -13.45 3.08
C THR A 7 -12.21 -13.27 3.01
N VAL A 8 -11.77 -12.17 2.41
CA VAL A 8 -10.36 -11.76 2.34
C VAL A 8 -10.25 -10.38 2.98
N GLU A 9 -9.52 -10.28 4.08
CA GLU A 9 -9.28 -8.99 4.75
C GLU A 9 -7.93 -8.41 4.34
N LEU A 10 -7.93 -7.20 3.81
CA LEU A 10 -6.72 -6.45 3.47
C LEU A 10 -6.50 -5.33 4.49
N PHE A 11 -5.48 -5.49 5.33
CA PHE A 11 -4.98 -4.44 6.21
C PHE A 11 -4.01 -3.56 5.42
N TYR A 12 -4.36 -2.28 5.20
CA TYR A 12 -3.58 -1.37 4.37
C TYR A 12 -3.31 -0.04 5.06
N ASP A 13 -2.14 0.52 4.73
CA ASP A 13 -1.77 1.89 5.07
C ASP A 13 -1.43 2.61 3.77
N VAL A 14 -1.93 3.83 3.59
CA VAL A 14 -1.66 4.67 2.42
C VAL A 14 -0.17 5.05 2.31
N LEU A 15 0.56 5.00 3.43
CA LEU A 15 2.00 5.21 3.49
C LEU A 15 2.81 3.97 3.05
N SER A 16 2.15 2.84 2.80
CA SER A 16 2.81 1.61 2.36
C SER A 16 2.66 1.43 0.84
N PRO A 17 3.73 1.57 0.04
CA PRO A 17 3.64 1.37 -1.41
C PRO A 17 3.22 -0.05 -1.79
N TYR A 18 3.62 -1.05 -0.99
CA TYR A 18 3.25 -2.45 -1.21
C TYR A 18 1.77 -2.70 -0.91
N SER A 19 1.19 -2.00 0.07
CA SER A 19 -0.24 -2.10 0.37
C SER A 19 -1.08 -1.59 -0.79
N TRP A 20 -0.65 -0.52 -1.48
CA TRP A 20 -1.32 -0.06 -2.70
C TRP A 20 -1.22 -1.08 -3.85
N LEU A 21 -0.04 -1.66 -4.09
CA LEU A 21 0.11 -2.71 -5.11
C LEU A 21 -0.81 -3.91 -4.82
N GLY A 22 -0.87 -4.36 -3.57
CA GLY A 22 -1.76 -5.45 -3.15
C GLY A 22 -3.24 -5.10 -3.31
N PHE A 23 -3.63 -3.88 -2.96
CA PHE A 23 -4.99 -3.37 -3.17
C PHE A 23 -5.40 -3.41 -4.64
N GLU A 24 -4.55 -2.91 -5.54
CA GLU A 24 -4.84 -2.88 -6.99
C GLU A 24 -5.02 -4.30 -7.55
N ILE A 25 -4.17 -5.23 -7.14
CA ILE A 25 -4.29 -6.65 -7.51
C ILE A 25 -5.63 -7.20 -7.01
N LEU A 26 -5.93 -7.06 -5.72
CA LEU A 26 -7.16 -7.59 -5.13
C LEU A 26 -8.42 -6.97 -5.77
N CYS A 27 -8.39 -5.67 -6.09
CA CYS A 27 -9.47 -4.99 -6.79
C CYS A 27 -9.70 -5.53 -8.20
N ARG A 28 -8.65 -5.96 -8.92
CA ARG A 28 -8.79 -6.61 -10.23
C ARG A 28 -9.39 -8.01 -10.12
N TYR A 29 -8.99 -8.77 -9.09
CA TYR A 29 -9.42 -10.15 -8.90
C TYR A 29 -10.75 -10.31 -8.15
N LYS A 30 -11.27 -9.27 -7.48
CA LYS A 30 -12.53 -9.34 -6.73
C LYS A 30 -13.74 -9.77 -7.58
N ASN A 31 -13.71 -9.47 -8.89
CA ASN A 31 -14.78 -9.82 -9.83
C ASN A 31 -14.56 -11.18 -10.52
N ILE A 32 -13.37 -11.77 -10.37
CA ILE A 32 -12.96 -13.04 -10.99
C ILE A 32 -13.06 -14.16 -9.97
N TRP A 33 -12.64 -13.88 -8.74
CA TRP A 33 -12.66 -14.83 -7.64
C TRP A 33 -13.94 -14.65 -6.83
N ASN A 34 -14.47 -15.77 -6.34
CA ASN A 34 -15.60 -15.80 -5.41
C ASN A 34 -15.15 -15.38 -4.01
N ILE A 35 -14.79 -14.11 -3.86
CA ILE A 35 -14.27 -13.54 -2.62
C ILE A 35 -15.09 -12.34 -2.15
N ASN A 36 -15.15 -12.17 -0.83
CA ASN A 36 -15.66 -10.97 -0.20
C ASN A 36 -14.48 -10.15 0.33
N LEU A 37 -14.08 -9.11 -0.39
CA LEU A 37 -12.92 -8.28 -0.05
C LEU A 37 -13.32 -7.24 1.02
N HIS A 38 -12.72 -7.36 2.20
CA HIS A 38 -12.89 -6.44 3.32
C HIS A 38 -11.65 -5.58 3.47
N LEU A 39 -11.80 -4.27 3.32
CA LEU A 39 -10.70 -3.32 3.44
C LEU A 39 -10.62 -2.83 4.88
N ARG A 40 -9.45 -2.96 5.50
CA ARG A 40 -9.18 -2.57 6.89
C ARG A 40 -8.09 -1.50 6.92
N PRO A 41 -8.44 -0.21 7.01
CA PRO A 41 -7.46 0.85 7.21
C PRO A 41 -6.64 0.57 8.48
N SER A 42 -5.31 0.65 8.39
CA SER A 42 -4.41 0.30 9.48
C SER A 42 -3.18 1.19 9.48
N LEU A 43 -2.64 1.47 10.67
CA LEU A 43 -1.45 2.27 10.85
C LEU A 43 -0.21 1.38 10.93
N ILE A 44 0.61 1.40 9.88
CA ILE A 44 1.84 0.61 9.81
C ILE A 44 2.83 1.00 10.93
N SER A 45 2.86 2.28 11.29
CA SER A 45 3.68 2.77 12.41
C SER A 45 3.28 2.14 13.75
N GLY A 46 1.98 1.95 13.99
CA GLY A 46 1.45 1.27 15.17
C GLY A 46 1.83 -0.20 15.20
N ILE A 47 1.63 -0.90 14.08
CA ILE A 47 1.97 -2.33 13.92
C ILE A 47 3.46 -2.57 14.15
N MET A 48 4.32 -1.70 13.60
CA MET A 48 5.77 -1.81 13.74
C MET A 48 6.23 -1.54 15.17
N LYS A 49 5.61 -0.58 15.86
CA LYS A 49 5.88 -0.30 17.28
C LYS A 49 5.50 -1.48 18.16
N ASP A 50 4.31 -2.05 17.95
CA ASP A 50 3.77 -3.16 18.74
C ASP A 50 4.56 -4.47 18.50
N SER A 51 4.87 -4.79 17.25
CA SER A 51 5.65 -5.99 16.89
C SER A 51 7.16 -5.88 17.16
N GLY A 52 7.66 -4.71 17.55
CA GLY A 52 9.09 -4.44 17.70
C GLY A 52 9.88 -4.47 16.39
N ASN A 53 9.20 -4.49 15.24
CA ASN A 53 9.84 -4.57 13.94
C ASN A 53 10.31 -3.18 13.46
N LYS A 54 11.50 -3.14 12.87
CA LYS A 54 12.10 -1.89 12.39
C LYS A 54 11.79 -1.67 10.90
N PRO A 55 11.60 -0.41 10.46
CA PRO A 55 11.37 -0.13 9.05
C PRO A 55 12.50 -0.69 8.19
N PRO A 56 12.18 -1.41 7.10
CA PRO A 56 13.22 -1.98 6.22
C PRO A 56 14.07 -0.88 5.58
N ALA A 57 13.52 0.33 5.47
CA ALA A 57 14.20 1.51 4.97
C ALA A 57 15.33 2.03 5.86
N LEU A 58 15.36 1.66 7.15
CA LEU A 58 16.46 2.04 8.04
C LEU A 58 17.80 1.42 7.61
N LEU A 59 17.78 0.31 6.86
CA LEU A 59 19.00 -0.27 6.32
C LEU A 59 19.24 0.26 4.89
N PRO A 60 20.33 1.00 4.63
CA PRO A 60 20.55 1.66 3.33
C PRO A 60 20.51 0.72 2.13
N ARG A 61 20.98 -0.52 2.29
CA ARG A 61 20.93 -1.54 1.23
C ARG A 61 19.49 -1.96 0.90
N LYS A 62 18.64 -2.13 1.91
CA LYS A 62 17.22 -2.47 1.73
C LYS A 62 16.43 -1.29 1.16
N ALA A 63 16.74 -0.06 1.57
CA ALA A 63 16.14 1.14 0.98
C ALA A 63 16.44 1.26 -0.52
N LYS A 64 17.70 1.05 -0.93
CA LYS A 64 18.09 1.04 -2.35
C LYS A 64 17.38 -0.06 -3.14
N TYR A 65 17.25 -1.24 -2.56
CA TYR A 65 16.51 -2.35 -3.18
C TYR A 65 15.03 -1.99 -3.36
N LEU A 66 14.37 -1.48 -2.32
CA LEU A 66 12.95 -1.11 -2.33
C LEU A 66 12.65 -0.06 -3.41
N ALA A 67 13.50 0.96 -3.57
CA ALA A 67 13.34 1.95 -4.64
C ALA A 67 13.42 1.32 -6.04
N ARG A 68 14.33 0.36 -6.25
CA ARG A 68 14.46 -0.37 -7.53
C ARG A 68 13.27 -1.30 -7.76
N ASP A 69 12.84 -1.98 -6.71
CA ASP A 69 11.75 -2.96 -6.72
C ASP A 69 10.42 -2.30 -7.09
N ILE A 70 10.06 -1.19 -6.44
CA ILE A 70 8.84 -0.43 -6.74
C ILE A 70 8.83 0.02 -8.21
N ARG A 71 9.97 0.42 -8.77
CA ARG A 71 10.05 0.82 -10.19
C ARG A 71 9.76 -0.36 -11.13
N LEU A 72 10.23 -1.56 -10.80
CA LEU A 72 9.96 -2.76 -11.59
C LEU A 72 8.50 -3.20 -11.42
N LEU A 73 7.99 -3.20 -10.20
CA LEU A 73 6.61 -3.56 -9.88
C LEU A 73 5.60 -2.60 -10.53
N ARG A 74 5.92 -1.31 -10.61
CA ARG A 74 5.13 -0.33 -11.37
C ARG A 74 4.90 -0.78 -12.81
N GLN A 75 5.96 -1.24 -13.49
CA GLN A 75 5.89 -1.70 -14.87
C GLN A 75 5.15 -3.04 -14.98
N HIS A 76 5.42 -3.96 -14.04
CA HIS A 76 4.85 -5.29 -14.06
C HIS A 76 3.34 -5.32 -13.76
N ILE A 77 2.92 -4.59 -12.72
CA ILE A 77 1.53 -4.54 -12.25
C ILE A 77 0.75 -3.43 -12.98
N GLN A 78 1.44 -2.54 -13.71
CA GLN A 78 0.83 -1.41 -14.43
C GLN A 78 0.04 -0.46 -13.51
N VAL A 79 0.53 -0.25 -12.29
CA VAL A 79 -0.03 0.72 -11.35
C VAL A 79 0.79 2.00 -11.44
N PRO A 80 0.19 3.20 -11.52
CA PRO A 80 0.91 4.46 -11.66
C PRO A 80 1.57 4.92 -10.34
N ILE A 81 2.21 4.01 -9.60
CA ILE A 81 2.91 4.34 -8.37
C ILE A 81 4.15 5.17 -8.67
N GLN A 82 4.23 6.34 -8.06
CA GLN A 82 5.40 7.21 -8.12
C GLN A 82 6.01 7.31 -6.73
N PHE A 83 7.25 6.84 -6.59
CA PHE A 83 7.96 6.95 -5.33
C PHE A 83 8.64 8.33 -5.28
N PRO A 84 8.24 9.25 -4.39
CA PRO A 84 8.93 10.53 -4.28
C PRO A 84 10.36 10.28 -3.79
N LYS A 85 11.30 11.06 -4.33
CA LYS A 85 12.73 10.92 -4.00
C LYS A 85 13.00 11.05 -2.49
N ASP A 86 12.14 11.77 -1.79
CA ASP A 86 12.24 12.11 -0.37
C ASP A 86 11.23 11.36 0.51
N PHE A 87 10.58 10.28 0.02
CA PHE A 87 9.49 9.59 0.72
C PHE A 87 9.78 9.28 2.21
N PHE A 88 11.01 8.86 2.52
CA PHE A 88 11.40 8.55 3.89
C PHE A 88 11.63 9.79 4.75
N SER A 89 12.24 10.86 4.23
CA SER A 89 12.42 12.12 4.98
C SER A 89 11.09 12.84 5.18
N VAL A 90 10.25 12.86 4.15
CA VAL A 90 8.86 13.37 4.15
C VAL A 90 8.04 12.71 5.27
N ILE A 91 7.97 11.38 5.31
CA ILE A 91 7.13 10.67 6.30
C ILE A 91 7.73 10.70 7.72
N LEU A 92 9.07 10.67 7.86
CA LEU A 92 9.72 10.74 9.17
C LEU A 92 9.78 12.14 9.78
N GLU A 93 9.92 13.21 8.97
CA GLU A 93 10.07 14.58 9.49
C GLU A 93 8.77 15.38 9.55
N LYS A 94 7.82 15.20 8.61
CA LYS A 94 6.80 16.22 8.35
C LYS A 94 5.33 15.83 8.57
N GLY A 95 5.02 14.59 8.97
CA GLY A 95 3.63 14.13 9.07
C GLY A 95 2.94 14.00 7.68
N PRO A 96 1.63 13.68 7.60
CA PRO A 96 0.96 13.49 6.32
C PRO A 96 0.91 14.79 5.48
N PHE A 97 1.31 14.70 4.21
CA PHE A 97 1.69 15.81 3.33
C PHE A 97 0.52 16.55 2.65
N PRO A 98 0.72 17.80 2.21
CA PRO A 98 -0.23 18.57 1.42
C PRO A 98 -0.30 18.08 -0.03
N GLU A 99 -1.52 17.99 -0.55
CA GLU A 99 -1.93 17.67 -1.93
C GLU A 99 -1.12 18.48 -2.96
N PRO A 100 -0.26 17.83 -3.77
CA PRO A 100 -0.68 17.33 -5.09
C PRO A 100 -0.03 15.99 -5.49
N TRP A 101 0.57 15.28 -4.54
CA TRP A 101 1.40 14.08 -4.80
C TRP A 101 0.60 12.78 -4.90
N PHE A 102 -0.68 12.85 -4.59
CA PHE A 102 -1.61 11.73 -4.49
C PHE A 102 -2.75 11.99 -5.48
N SER A 103 -2.71 11.34 -6.65
CA SER A 103 -3.92 11.13 -7.45
C SER A 103 -4.24 9.65 -7.43
N PRO A 104 -4.71 9.12 -6.29
CA PRO A 104 -5.25 7.79 -6.29
C PRO A 104 -6.50 7.76 -7.19
N PRO A 105 -6.85 6.63 -7.80
CA PRO A 105 -8.18 6.48 -8.38
C PRO A 105 -9.23 6.81 -7.31
N LEU A 106 -10.34 7.47 -7.69
CA LEU A 106 -11.42 7.94 -6.80
C LEU A 106 -11.81 6.90 -5.71
N VAL A 107 -11.73 5.61 -6.05
CA VAL A 107 -11.95 4.46 -5.15
C VAL A 107 -11.11 4.48 -3.86
N PHE A 108 -9.90 5.04 -3.87
CA PHE A 108 -9.00 5.03 -2.70
C PHE A 108 -9.28 6.20 -1.74
N THR A 109 -9.72 7.35 -2.25
CA THR A 109 -10.09 8.53 -1.46
C THR A 109 -11.46 8.37 -0.82
N ASP A 110 -12.40 7.73 -1.53
CA ASP A 110 -13.77 7.52 -1.06
C ASP A 110 -13.86 6.59 0.17
N LEU A 111 -12.78 5.85 0.49
CA LEU A 111 -12.69 4.99 1.68
C LEU A 111 -12.16 5.71 2.94
N LEU A 112 -11.81 7.01 2.82
CA LEU A 112 -11.40 7.85 3.94
C LEU A 112 -12.51 8.83 4.40
N SER A 113 -13.69 8.78 3.77
CA SER A 113 -14.88 9.58 4.13
C SER A 113 -15.91 8.79 4.93
#